data_AF-A0A3D2KB70-F1
#
_entry.id   AF-A0A3D2KB70-F1
#
_cell.length_a   1.000
_cell.length_b   1.000
_cell.length_c   1.000
_cell.angle_alpha   90.00
_cell.angle_beta   90.00
_cell.angle_gamma   90.00
#
_symmetry.space_group_name_H-M   'P 1'
#
loop_
_entity.id
_entity.type
_entity.pdbx_description
1 polymer ?
#
loop_
_entity_poly.entity_id
_entity_poly.type
_entity_poly.pdbx_seq_one_letter_code
_entity_poly.pdbx_strand_id
1 'polypeptide(L)'
;QSSGSVDASLWDCVYITLIYEGVTDLTYEDMKVSGTDPVQVLTELGKYPGADISGISLDLVFGYISNGIPVISRINDGRYVMVVSYNSEAVRYYDPVLDTEVRVSRKEYEAAMSQGNNELYSYVQE
;
A
#
# COMPACT_ATOMS: atom_id res chain seq x y z
N GLN A 1 -0.26 -7.96 8.91
CA GLN A 1 -0.47 -7.32 10.21
C GLN A 1 -1.73 -6.48 10.11
N SER A 2 -2.58 -6.47 11.13
CA SER A 2 -3.72 -5.56 11.22
C SER A 2 -3.71 -4.96 12.62
N SER A 3 -3.67 -3.63 12.71
CA SER A 3 -3.83 -2.90 13.97
C SER A 3 -5.29 -2.51 14.25
N GLY A 4 -6.18 -2.62 13.27
CA GLY A 4 -7.56 -2.15 13.37
C GLY A 4 -7.70 -0.63 13.48
N SER A 5 -6.63 0.14 13.20
CA SER A 5 -6.58 1.59 13.40
C SER A 5 -6.24 2.35 12.14
N VAL A 6 -7.00 3.42 11.86
CA VAL A 6 -6.72 4.35 10.75
C VAL A 6 -5.32 4.97 10.89
N ASP A 7 -4.93 5.40 12.07
CA ASP A 7 -3.63 6.07 12.31
C ASP A 7 -2.43 5.13 12.08
N ALA A 8 -2.62 3.82 12.26
CA ALA A 8 -1.56 2.83 12.07
C ALA A 8 -1.63 2.13 10.70
N SER A 9 -2.69 2.35 9.93
CA SER A 9 -2.93 1.66 8.65
C SER A 9 -1.80 1.86 7.61
N LEU A 10 -1.12 3.02 7.61
CA LEU A 10 0.07 3.24 6.78
C LEU A 10 1.17 2.24 7.13
N TRP A 11 1.51 2.15 8.42
CA TRP A 11 2.58 1.29 8.89
C TRP A 11 2.22 -0.20 8.81
N ASP A 12 0.94 -0.54 8.94
CA ASP A 12 0.45 -1.89 8.64
C ASP A 12 0.72 -2.25 7.17
N CYS A 13 0.42 -1.34 6.24
CA CYS A 13 0.71 -1.55 4.82
C CYS A 13 2.22 -1.63 4.54
N VAL A 14 3.05 -0.76 5.13
CA VAL A 14 4.51 -0.80 4.98
C VAL A 14 5.06 -2.14 5.45
N TYR A 15 4.61 -2.62 6.62
CA TYR A 15 5.04 -3.91 7.15
C TYR A 15 4.67 -5.06 6.21
N ILE A 16 3.43 -5.08 5.72
CA ILE A 16 2.97 -6.12 4.80
C ILE A 16 3.77 -6.09 3.49
N THR A 17 4.08 -4.91 2.95
CA THR A 17 4.92 -4.76 1.76
C THR A 17 6.32 -5.35 1.96
N LEU A 18 6.96 -5.09 3.09
CA LEU A 18 8.28 -5.67 3.43
C LEU A 18 8.22 -7.20 3.51
N ILE A 19 7.19 -7.75 4.17
CA ILE A 19 6.98 -9.21 4.20
C ILE A 19 6.72 -9.76 2.79
N TYR A 20 5.96 -9.04 1.96
CA TYR A 20 5.67 -9.43 0.58
C TYR A 20 6.94 -9.46 -0.30
N GLU A 21 7.85 -8.50 -0.12
CA GLU A 21 9.18 -8.53 -0.73
C GLU A 21 10.04 -9.71 -0.23
N GLY A 22 9.64 -10.36 0.86
CA GLY A 22 10.29 -11.53 1.44
C GLY A 22 11.33 -11.18 2.50
N VAL A 23 11.14 -10.08 3.22
CA VAL A 23 11.85 -9.77 4.47
C VAL A 23 11.20 -10.58 5.58
N THR A 24 11.89 -11.60 6.12
CA THR A 24 11.28 -12.54 7.08
C THR A 24 11.77 -12.39 8.52
N ASP A 25 12.86 -11.65 8.75
CA ASP A 25 13.45 -11.42 10.07
C ASP A 25 13.23 -9.96 10.50
N LEU A 26 11.96 -9.53 10.51
CA LEU A 26 11.55 -8.17 10.85
C LEU A 26 10.30 -8.20 11.74
N THR A 27 10.38 -7.62 12.93
CA THR A 27 9.20 -7.39 13.76
C THR A 27 8.54 -6.05 13.43
N TYR A 28 7.26 -5.91 13.75
CA TYR A 28 6.52 -4.66 13.52
C TYR A 28 7.11 -3.48 14.32
N GLU A 29 7.59 -3.72 15.54
CA GLU A 29 8.22 -2.68 16.36
C GLU A 29 9.59 -2.27 15.80
N ASP A 30 10.40 -3.23 15.33
CA ASP A 30 11.68 -2.93 14.68
C ASP A 30 11.49 -2.06 13.44
N MET A 31 10.46 -2.36 12.63
CA MET A 31 10.09 -1.53 11.48
C MET A 31 9.72 -0.10 11.93
N LYS A 32 8.88 0.05 12.96
CA LYS A 32 8.43 1.38 13.41
C LYS A 32 9.54 2.25 13.99
N VAL A 33 10.58 1.67 14.57
CA VAL A 33 11.73 2.44 15.09
C VAL A 33 12.77 2.77 14.01
N SER A 34 12.68 2.15 12.83
CA SER A 34 13.61 2.39 11.71
C SER A 34 13.45 3.78 11.09
N GLY A 35 12.24 4.34 11.09
CA GLY A 35 12.01 5.66 10.51
C GLY A 35 10.56 6.13 10.62
N THR A 36 10.34 7.39 10.24
CA THR A 36 9.02 8.03 10.23
C THR A 36 8.48 8.28 8.82
N ASP A 37 9.29 8.01 7.79
CA ASP A 37 8.94 8.18 6.38
C ASP A 37 8.80 6.80 5.71
N PRO A 38 7.66 6.50 5.07
CA PRO A 38 7.43 5.17 4.51
C PRO A 38 8.39 4.82 3.37
N VAL A 39 8.83 5.81 2.58
CA VAL A 39 9.75 5.59 1.46
C VAL A 39 11.14 5.23 1.98
N GLN A 40 11.61 5.95 3.01
CA GLN A 40 12.87 5.64 3.68
C GLN A 40 12.84 4.23 4.28
N VAL A 41 11.77 3.88 5.03
CA VAL A 41 11.66 2.57 5.68
C VAL A 41 11.61 1.44 4.66
N LEU A 42 10.86 1.59 3.57
CA LEU A 42 10.84 0.61 2.47
C LEU A 42 12.23 0.47 1.83
N THR A 43 12.95 1.57 1.64
CA THR A 43 14.31 1.56 1.05
C THR A 43 15.35 0.89 1.95
N GLU A 44 15.29 1.15 3.26
CA GLU A 44 16.29 0.66 4.22
C GLU A 44 16.07 -0.80 4.62
N LEU A 45 14.81 -1.23 4.73
CA LEU A 45 14.46 -2.57 5.19
C LEU A 45 14.05 -3.52 4.06
N GLY A 46 13.60 -2.98 2.92
CA GLY A 46 13.14 -3.75 1.76
C GLY A 46 14.27 -4.29 0.90
N LYS A 47 13.91 -5.02 -0.15
CA LYS A 47 14.86 -5.52 -1.16
C LYS A 47 15.05 -4.53 -2.30
N TYR A 48 14.05 -3.70 -2.53
CA TYR A 48 14.01 -2.72 -3.59
C TYR A 48 13.87 -1.29 -3.02
N PRO A 49 14.33 -0.25 -3.74
CA PRO A 49 14.12 1.12 -3.31
C PRO A 49 12.63 1.44 -3.17
N GLY A 50 12.26 2.01 -2.03
CA GLY A 50 10.94 2.57 -1.82
C GLY A 50 10.68 3.75 -2.76
N ALA A 51 9.42 4.00 -3.08
CA ALA A 51 9.02 5.08 -3.97
C ALA A 51 7.72 5.76 -3.49
N ASP A 52 7.73 7.09 -3.47
CA ASP A 52 6.53 7.90 -3.49
C ASP A 52 6.05 8.00 -4.94
N ILE A 53 4.90 7.39 -5.21
CA ILE A 53 4.27 7.38 -6.53
C ILE A 53 2.96 8.18 -6.53
N SER A 54 2.82 9.11 -5.58
CA SER A 54 1.62 9.92 -5.44
C SER A 54 1.30 10.71 -6.70
N GLY A 55 0.01 10.85 -6.99
CA GLY A 55 -0.49 11.60 -8.14
C GLY A 55 -0.53 10.82 -9.47
N ILE A 56 -0.08 9.57 -9.52
CA ILE A 56 -0.28 8.73 -10.71
C ILE A 56 -1.75 8.32 -10.89
N SER A 57 -2.14 7.97 -12.12
CA SER A 57 -3.49 7.50 -12.42
C SER A 57 -3.72 6.07 -11.92
N LEU A 58 -5.00 5.68 -11.78
CA LEU A 58 -5.37 4.30 -11.46
C LEU A 58 -4.85 3.28 -12.49
N ASP A 59 -4.76 3.67 -13.77
CA ASP A 59 -4.17 2.83 -14.81
C ASP A 59 -2.67 2.58 -14.60
N LEU A 60 -1.92 3.57 -14.09
CA LEU A 60 -0.52 3.38 -13.74
C LEU A 60 -0.37 2.50 -12.49
N VAL A 61 -1.27 2.64 -11.50
CA VAL A 61 -1.34 1.71 -10.35
C VAL A 61 -1.51 0.27 -10.84
N PHE A 62 -2.40 0.02 -11.81
CA PHE A 62 -2.57 -1.31 -12.40
C PHE A 62 -1.30 -1.85 -13.09
N GLY A 63 -0.44 -0.97 -13.60
CA GLY A 63 0.88 -1.34 -14.09
C GLY A 63 1.76 -1.97 -13.01
N TYR A 64 1.83 -1.38 -11.82
CA TYR A 64 2.53 -1.96 -10.66
C TYR A 64 1.94 -3.32 -10.27
N ILE A 65 0.61 -3.39 -10.16
CA ILE A 65 -0.07 -4.64 -9.79
C ILE A 65 0.18 -5.75 -10.83
N SER A 66 0.22 -5.41 -12.13
CA SER A 66 0.53 -6.36 -13.20
C SER A 66 1.93 -6.94 -13.11
N ASN A 67 2.88 -6.16 -12.58
CA ASN A 67 4.25 -6.60 -12.33
C ASN A 67 4.40 -7.35 -11.00
N GLY A 68 3.30 -7.62 -10.30
CA GLY A 68 3.32 -8.25 -8.98
C GLY A 68 3.85 -7.34 -7.89
N ILE A 69 3.79 -6.01 -8.07
CA ILE A 69 4.25 -5.03 -7.10
C ILE A 69 3.03 -4.43 -6.39
N PRO A 70 2.88 -4.61 -5.06
CA PRO A 70 1.76 -4.04 -4.32
C PRO A 70 1.85 -2.52 -4.22
N VAL A 71 0.70 -1.85 -4.16
CA VAL A 71 0.63 -0.39 -4.00
C VAL A 71 -0.13 -0.06 -2.72
N ILE A 72 0.52 0.71 -1.85
CA ILE A 72 -0.08 1.32 -0.67
C ILE A 72 -0.82 2.57 -1.14
N SER A 73 -2.09 2.72 -0.77
CA SER A 73 -2.92 3.83 -1.21
C SER A 73 -3.74 4.40 -0.05
N ARG A 74 -3.71 5.72 0.09
CA ARG A 74 -4.62 6.42 0.98
C ARG A 74 -5.99 6.56 0.33
N ILE A 75 -7.04 6.27 1.09
CA ILE A 75 -8.43 6.43 0.64
C ILE A 75 -9.19 7.44 1.53
N ASN A 76 -10.47 7.64 1.20
CA ASN A 76 -11.30 8.79 1.56
C ASN A 76 -11.47 9.14 3.05
N ASP A 77 -11.27 8.19 3.96
CA ASP A 77 -11.36 8.42 5.41
C ASP A 77 -9.98 8.50 6.08
N GLY A 78 -8.93 8.67 5.28
CA GLY A 78 -7.55 8.79 5.73
C GLY A 78 -6.86 7.45 5.97
N ARG A 79 -7.56 6.32 5.88
CA ARG A 79 -6.94 4.99 6.01
C ARG A 79 -6.09 4.66 4.78
N TYR A 80 -5.06 3.86 5.00
CA TYR A 80 -4.23 3.28 3.96
C TYR A 80 -4.62 1.83 3.73
N VAL A 81 -4.65 1.44 2.45
CA VAL A 81 -4.98 0.09 1.99
C VAL A 81 -3.92 -0.41 1.01
N MET A 82 -3.81 -1.72 0.84
CA MET A 82 -2.89 -2.32 -0.11
C MET A 82 -3.65 -2.86 -1.32
N VAL A 83 -3.46 -2.24 -2.49
CA VAL A 83 -4.03 -2.74 -3.75
C VAL A 83 -3.27 -4.01 -4.15
N VAL A 84 -4.01 -5.09 -4.39
CA VAL A 84 -3.42 -6.42 -4.63
C VAL A 84 -3.85 -7.04 -5.94
N SER A 85 -5.03 -6.71 -6.47
CA SER A 85 -5.47 -7.20 -7.78
C SER A 85 -6.56 -6.32 -8.38
N TYR A 86 -6.76 -6.48 -9.68
CA TYR A 86 -7.83 -5.81 -10.41
C TYR A 86 -8.29 -6.70 -11.58
N ASN A 87 -9.48 -6.42 -12.09
CA ASN A 87 -9.96 -6.96 -13.36
C ASN A 87 -10.69 -5.86 -14.13
N SER A 88 -11.37 -6.19 -15.23
CA SER A 88 -12.06 -5.20 -16.07
C SER A 88 -13.14 -4.39 -15.34
N GLU A 89 -13.67 -4.88 -14.22
CA GLU A 89 -14.80 -4.27 -13.51
C GLU A 89 -14.43 -3.70 -12.15
N ALA A 90 -13.47 -4.33 -11.46
CA ALA A 90 -13.26 -4.12 -10.04
C ALA A 90 -11.78 -4.01 -9.66
N VAL A 91 -11.55 -3.32 -8.56
CA VAL A 91 -10.29 -3.29 -7.80
C VAL A 91 -10.51 -4.07 -6.52
N ARG A 92 -9.49 -4.83 -6.11
CA ARG A 92 -9.44 -5.50 -4.82
C ARG A 92 -8.22 -5.01 -4.06
N TYR A 93 -8.47 -4.59 -2.83
CA TYR A 93 -7.44 -4.18 -1.90
C TYR A 93 -7.62 -4.91 -0.57
N TYR A 94 -6.52 -5.13 0.14
CA TYR A 94 -6.56 -5.51 1.55
C TYR A 94 -6.64 -4.26 2.41
N ASP A 95 -7.58 -4.27 3.35
CA ASP A 95 -7.77 -3.20 4.33
C ASP A 95 -7.27 -3.66 5.70
N PRO A 96 -6.16 -3.10 6.21
CA PRO A 96 -5.62 -3.48 7.51
C PRO A 96 -6.46 -2.98 8.69
N VAL A 97 -7.36 -2.02 8.49
CA VAL A 97 -8.30 -1.56 9.53
C VAL A 97 -9.46 -2.55 9.68
N LEU A 98 -9.95 -3.08 8.56
CA LEU A 98 -11.04 -4.07 8.54
C LEU A 98 -10.56 -5.52 8.64
N ASP A 99 -9.25 -5.74 8.52
CA ASP A 99 -8.58 -7.04 8.43
C ASP A 99 -9.21 -7.97 7.37
N THR A 100 -9.50 -7.41 6.18
CA THR A 100 -10.16 -8.15 5.12
C THR A 100 -9.87 -7.59 3.74
N GLU A 101 -10.07 -8.41 2.72
CA GLU A 101 -10.08 -7.95 1.34
C GLU A 101 -11.41 -7.33 0.98
N VAL A 102 -11.36 -6.13 0.42
CA VAL A 102 -12.52 -5.40 -0.07
C VAL A 102 -12.47 -5.36 -1.58
N ARG A 103 -13.62 -5.63 -2.22
CA ARG A 103 -13.82 -5.53 -3.67
C ARG A 103 -14.78 -4.38 -3.95
N VAL A 104 -14.34 -3.42 -4.76
CA VAL A 104 -15.15 -2.27 -5.20
C VAL A 104 -15.03 -2.11 -6.72
N SER A 105 -15.95 -1.37 -7.33
CA SER A 105 -15.81 -1.01 -8.74
C SER A 105 -14.59 -0.09 -8.96
N ARG A 106 -14.03 -0.09 -10.18
CA ARG A 106 -12.92 0.82 -10.51
C ARG A 106 -13.26 2.29 -10.24
N LYS A 107 -14.48 2.71 -10.58
CA LYS A 107 -14.96 4.08 -10.38
C LYS A 107 -15.04 4.46 -8.90
N GLU A 108 -15.54 3.56 -8.06
CA GLU A 108 -15.58 3.79 -6.61
C GLU A 108 -14.17 3.90 -6.03
N TYR A 109 -13.25 3.03 -6.48
CA TYR A 109 -11.86 3.07 -6.04
C TYR A 109 -11.16 4.36 -6.45
N GLU A 110 -11.29 4.77 -7.71
CA GLU A 110 -10.71 6.01 -8.23
C GLU A 110 -11.22 7.24 -7.47
N ALA A 111 -12.51 7.29 -7.15
CA ALA A 111 -13.08 8.35 -6.33
C ALA A 111 -12.52 8.35 -4.90
N ALA A 112 -12.35 7.16 -4.29
CA ALA A 112 -11.80 7.03 -2.94
C ALA A 112 -10.31 7.44 -2.88
N MET A 113 -9.52 7.02 -3.87
CA MET A 113 -8.11 7.40 -4.05
C MET A 113 -7.96 8.91 -4.24
N SER A 114 -8.82 9.52 -5.07
CA SER A 114 -8.85 10.96 -5.29
C SER A 114 -9.14 11.74 -4.00
N GLN A 115 -10.06 11.24 -3.17
CA GLN A 115 -10.35 11.81 -1.84
C GLN A 115 -9.21 11.60 -0.84
N GLY A 116 -8.40 10.54 -1.01
CA GLY A 116 -7.14 10.33 -0.32
C GLY A 116 -5.96 11.12 -0.89
N ASN A 117 -6.22 12.17 -1.68
CA ASN A 117 -5.23 13.03 -2.35
C ASN A 117 -4.32 12.31 -3.36
N ASN A 118 -4.70 11.11 -3.81
CA ASN A 118 -3.84 10.23 -4.61
C ASN A 118 -2.46 10.00 -3.95
N GLU A 119 -2.44 9.91 -2.62
CA GLU A 119 -1.24 9.58 -1.85
C GLU A 119 -0.97 8.08 -1.96
N LEU A 120 0.18 7.73 -2.53
CA LEU A 120 0.51 6.39 -2.99
C LEU A 120 1.99 6.06 -2.74
N TYR A 121 2.26 4.87 -2.19
CA TYR A 121 3.61 4.37 -1.96
C TYR A 121 3.79 2.95 -2.50
N SER A 122 5.01 2.62 -2.92
CA SER A 122 5.38 1.27 -3.36
C SER A 122 6.91 1.12 -3.34
N TYR A 123 7.44 0.13 -4.05
CA TYR A 123 8.86 -0.02 -4.36
C TYR A 123 9.05 -0.16 -5.89
N VAL A 124 10.27 0.06 -6.38
CA VAL A 124 10.60 -0.04 -7.80
C VAL A 124 11.63 -1.15 -8.06
N GLN A 125 11.31 -2.05 -9.00
CA GLN A 125 12.23 -3.09 -9.46
C GLN A 125 12.91 -2.62 -10.75
N GLU A 126 14.24 -2.79 -10.85
CA GLU A 126 15.01 -2.54 -12.09
C GLU A 126 14.74 -3.59 -13.17
#